data_AF-A0A838TH51-F1
#
_entry.id   AF-A0A838TH51-F1
#
_cell.length_a   1.000
_cell.length_b   1.000
_cell.length_c   1.000
_cell.angle_alpha   90.00
_cell.angle_beta   90.00
_cell.angle_gamma   90.00
#
_symmetry.space_group_name_H-M   'P 1'
#
loop_
_entity.id
_entity.type
_entity.pdbx_description
1 polymer ?
#
loop_
_entity_poly.entity_id
_entity_poly.type
_entity_poly.pdbx_seq_one_letter_code
_entity_poly.pdbx_strand_id
1 'polypeptide(L)'
;MSTSLRSFIEVAPESHFPIQNLPYGIFRPNDGPARAGVAIGDLVLDLALLEEDGHFRALNFGARPIFANDSLNAFLALGRPAWRKVREILQHLLAAETATLRDDAALRARAFHAQSEVTMQLPARIGDYTDFYSSYHHAFNVGTMFRGPENALMPNWKWLPIAYHGRASSIVPSGAEVRRPHGQIKPPDAEAPIFSASRALDFELEAAFFVGPPNKLGEPV
;
A
#
# COMPACT_ATOMS: atom_id res chain seq x y z
N MET A 1 -24.80 -21.79 -8.52
CA MET A 1 -23.76 -21.59 -7.49
C MET A 1 -22.50 -21.20 -8.23
N SER A 2 -22.06 -19.94 -8.16
CA SER A 2 -20.81 -19.54 -8.82
C SER A 2 -19.66 -20.24 -8.09
N THR A 3 -18.92 -21.11 -8.78
CA THR A 3 -17.71 -21.71 -8.23
C THR A 3 -16.71 -20.59 -7.98
N SER A 4 -16.27 -20.44 -6.73
CA SER A 4 -15.24 -19.44 -6.41
C SER A 4 -13.98 -19.77 -7.20
N LEU A 5 -13.40 -18.75 -7.85
CA LEU A 5 -12.15 -18.88 -8.60
C LEU A 5 -11.07 -19.52 -7.69
N ARG A 6 -10.38 -20.56 -8.17
CA ARG A 6 -9.30 -21.24 -7.46
C ARG A 6 -7.99 -21.06 -8.21
N SER A 7 -6.89 -20.99 -7.47
CA SER A 7 -5.54 -20.95 -8.07
C SER A 7 -4.95 -22.34 -8.23
N PHE A 8 -4.00 -22.51 -9.15
CA PHE A 8 -3.11 -23.69 -9.16
C PHE A 8 -2.03 -23.60 -8.08
N ILE A 9 -1.78 -22.40 -7.51
CA ILE A 9 -0.97 -22.23 -6.32
C ILE A 9 -1.81 -22.69 -5.12
N GLU A 10 -1.24 -23.56 -4.29
CA GLU A 10 -1.87 -23.95 -3.04
C GLU A 10 -1.88 -22.75 -2.08
N VAL A 11 -3.07 -22.40 -1.59
CA VAL A 11 -3.26 -21.29 -0.66
C VAL A 11 -3.97 -21.81 0.58
N ALA A 12 -3.38 -21.57 1.75
CA ALA A 12 -3.99 -21.90 3.03
C ALA A 12 -5.33 -21.14 3.21
N PRO A 13 -6.37 -21.75 3.81
CA PRO A 13 -7.67 -21.10 3.98
C PRO A 13 -7.64 -19.75 4.72
N GLU A 14 -6.73 -19.61 5.68
CA GLU A 14 -6.55 -18.40 6.49
C GLU A 14 -5.54 -17.41 5.88
N SER A 15 -5.00 -17.71 4.70
CA SER A 15 -4.06 -16.80 4.04
C SER A 15 -4.74 -15.48 3.72
N HIS A 16 -4.03 -14.38 3.98
CA HIS A 16 -4.46 -13.05 3.54
C HIS A 16 -4.34 -12.87 2.03
N PHE A 17 -3.69 -13.79 1.31
CA PHE A 17 -3.37 -13.65 -0.11
C PHE A 17 -4.02 -14.73 -0.99
N PRO A 18 -5.35 -14.92 -0.95
CA PRO A 18 -6.02 -15.79 -1.90
C PRO A 18 -6.09 -15.13 -3.28
N ILE A 19 -6.46 -15.89 -4.32
CA ILE A 19 -6.63 -15.38 -5.70
C ILE A 19 -7.69 -14.26 -5.80
N GLN A 20 -8.54 -14.12 -4.79
CA GLN A 20 -9.51 -13.04 -4.64
C GLN A 20 -8.88 -11.73 -4.14
N ASN A 21 -7.69 -11.76 -3.52
CA ASN A 21 -7.02 -10.55 -3.03
C ASN A 21 -6.10 -9.97 -4.11
N LEU A 22 -4.99 -10.66 -4.43
CA LEU A 22 -3.95 -10.20 -5.38
C LEU A 22 -3.49 -8.75 -5.14
N PRO A 23 -2.93 -8.42 -3.96
CA PRO A 23 -2.43 -7.09 -3.67
C PRO A 23 -1.09 -6.86 -4.38
N TYR A 24 -0.85 -5.60 -4.76
CA TYR A 24 0.38 -5.18 -5.43
C TYR A 24 1.40 -4.66 -4.41
N GLY A 25 2.67 -4.95 -4.62
CA GLY A 25 3.76 -4.41 -3.82
C GLY A 25 5.03 -4.25 -4.63
N ILE A 26 6.02 -3.56 -4.06
CA ILE A 26 7.39 -3.57 -4.56
C ILE A 26 8.20 -4.50 -3.69
N PHE A 27 8.85 -5.47 -4.31
CA PHE A 27 9.74 -6.40 -3.64
C PHE A 27 11.11 -6.32 -4.29
N ARG A 28 12.13 -6.69 -3.51
CA ARG A 28 13.49 -6.89 -3.97
C ARG A 28 13.90 -8.33 -3.66
N PRO A 29 14.16 -9.19 -4.66
CA PRO A 29 14.76 -10.48 -4.41
C PRO A 29 16.24 -10.33 -4.07
N ASN A 30 16.82 -11.35 -3.44
CA ASN A 30 18.20 -11.34 -2.95
C ASN A 30 19.22 -10.83 -3.99
N ASP A 31 19.11 -11.28 -5.24
CA ASP A 31 20.08 -11.01 -6.30
C ASP A 31 19.54 -10.11 -7.44
N GLY A 32 18.69 -9.14 -7.14
CA GLY A 32 18.12 -8.30 -8.21
C GLY A 32 17.66 -6.90 -7.81
N PRO A 33 17.26 -6.10 -8.81
CA PRO A 33 16.64 -4.81 -8.58
C PRO A 33 15.22 -4.97 -8.03
N ALA A 34 14.76 -3.94 -7.32
CA ALA A 34 13.38 -3.83 -6.87
C ALA A 34 12.41 -3.72 -8.04
N ARG A 35 11.25 -4.37 -7.92
CA ARG A 35 10.24 -4.43 -8.97
C ARG A 35 8.85 -4.76 -8.42
N ALA A 36 7.84 -4.59 -9.26
CA ALA A 36 6.45 -4.86 -8.89
C ALA A 36 6.15 -6.36 -8.83
N GLY A 37 5.40 -6.76 -7.80
CA GLY A 37 4.92 -8.12 -7.61
C GLY A 37 3.49 -8.16 -7.09
N VAL A 38 2.87 -9.33 -7.19
CA VAL A 38 1.57 -9.64 -6.58
C VAL A 38 1.70 -10.80 -5.61
N ALA A 39 1.16 -10.66 -4.41
CA ALA A 39 1.13 -11.74 -3.43
C ALA A 39 0.04 -12.78 -3.76
N ILE A 40 0.39 -14.07 -3.66
CA ILE A 40 -0.52 -15.21 -3.79
C ILE A 40 -0.02 -16.36 -2.91
N GLY A 41 -0.81 -16.76 -1.92
CA GLY A 41 -0.35 -17.67 -0.86
C GLY A 41 0.89 -17.12 -0.16
N ASP A 42 1.94 -17.94 -0.05
CA ASP A 42 3.23 -17.57 0.53
C ASP A 42 4.25 -17.12 -0.55
N LEU A 43 3.77 -16.84 -1.76
CA LEU A 43 4.58 -16.46 -2.90
C LEU A 43 4.33 -15.01 -3.33
N VAL A 44 5.30 -14.46 -4.06
CA VAL A 44 5.19 -13.23 -4.84
C VAL A 44 5.38 -13.58 -6.31
N LEU A 45 4.37 -13.24 -7.12
CA LEU A 45 4.43 -13.33 -8.58
C LEU A 45 5.12 -12.08 -9.14
N ASP A 46 6.19 -12.26 -9.89
CA ASP A 46 7.01 -11.23 -10.51
C ASP A 46 6.33 -10.64 -11.75
N LEU A 47 5.81 -9.41 -11.63
CA LEU A 47 5.09 -8.76 -12.74
C LEU A 47 6.04 -8.25 -13.83
N ALA A 48 7.29 -7.93 -13.49
CA ALA A 48 8.28 -7.49 -14.47
C ALA A 48 8.65 -8.64 -15.41
N LEU A 49 8.80 -9.85 -14.86
CA LEU A 49 9.05 -11.04 -15.67
C LEU A 49 7.86 -11.35 -16.59
N LEU A 50 6.62 -11.26 -16.08
CA LEU A 50 5.43 -11.47 -16.92
C LEU A 50 5.26 -10.39 -18.01
N GLU A 51 5.71 -9.16 -17.73
CA GLU A 51 5.75 -8.08 -18.71
C GLU A 51 6.75 -8.38 -19.82
N GLU A 52 7.96 -8.82 -19.47
CA GLU A 52 9.01 -9.22 -20.41
C GLU A 52 8.58 -10.40 -21.30
N ASP A 53 7.96 -11.43 -20.70
CA ASP A 53 7.43 -12.60 -21.40
C ASP A 53 6.26 -12.24 -22.34
N GLY A 54 5.62 -11.09 -22.10
CA GLY A 54 4.66 -10.48 -23.00
C GLY A 54 3.19 -10.70 -22.63
N HIS A 55 2.90 -11.15 -21.41
CA HIS A 55 1.52 -11.35 -20.94
C HIS A 55 0.69 -10.06 -20.90
N PHE A 56 1.34 -8.89 -20.83
CA PHE A 56 0.67 -7.59 -20.82
C PHE A 56 0.69 -6.87 -22.17
N ARG A 57 1.17 -7.48 -23.26
CA ARG A 57 1.29 -6.83 -24.60
C ARG A 57 -0.03 -6.21 -25.08
N ALA A 58 -1.15 -6.87 -24.82
CA ALA A 58 -2.48 -6.39 -25.21
C ALA A 58 -2.89 -5.07 -24.54
N LEU A 59 -2.26 -4.68 -23.43
CA LEU A 59 -2.54 -3.44 -22.72
C LEU A 59 -1.81 -2.24 -23.31
N ASN A 60 -0.80 -2.49 -24.15
CA ASN A 60 0.00 -1.47 -24.84
C ASN A 60 0.40 -0.30 -23.92
N PHE A 61 1.15 -0.60 -22.86
CA PHE A 61 1.63 0.39 -21.89
C PHE A 61 2.59 1.44 -22.48
N GLY A 62 2.87 1.39 -23.79
CA GLY A 62 3.86 2.21 -24.46
C GLY A 62 5.26 1.58 -24.43
N ALA A 63 6.28 2.39 -24.70
CA ALA A 63 7.65 1.92 -24.89
C ALA A 63 8.46 1.70 -23.59
N ARG A 64 7.88 1.89 -22.41
CA ARG A 64 8.58 1.79 -21.13
C ARG A 64 7.99 0.65 -20.28
N PRO A 65 8.84 -0.19 -19.65
CA PRO A 65 8.38 -1.17 -18.68
C PRO A 65 7.63 -0.50 -17.52
N ILE A 66 6.46 -1.02 -17.17
CA ILE A 66 5.63 -0.54 -16.07
C ILE A 66 6.01 -1.24 -14.77
N PHE A 67 6.33 -2.53 -14.83
CA PHE A 67 6.52 -3.35 -13.63
C PHE A 67 7.98 -3.55 -13.25
N ALA A 68 8.93 -3.32 -14.16
CA ALA A 68 10.35 -3.25 -13.87
C ALA A 68 10.78 -1.88 -13.27
N ASN A 69 10.06 -1.42 -12.25
CA ASN A 69 10.33 -0.16 -11.54
C ASN A 69 10.34 -0.36 -10.02
N ASP A 70 11.05 0.51 -9.30
CA ASP A 70 11.11 0.50 -7.83
C ASP A 70 9.90 1.14 -7.13
N SER A 71 8.83 1.41 -7.88
CA SER A 71 7.59 2.01 -7.36
C SER A 71 6.41 1.73 -8.27
N LEU A 72 5.21 1.64 -7.69
CA LEU A 72 3.96 1.41 -8.44
C LEU A 72 3.43 2.69 -9.11
N ASN A 73 4.09 3.85 -8.98
CA ASN A 73 3.59 5.14 -9.46
C ASN A 73 3.21 5.11 -10.95
N ALA A 74 4.03 4.49 -11.81
CA ALA A 74 3.74 4.39 -13.24
C ALA A 74 2.47 3.56 -13.50
N PHE A 75 2.29 2.46 -12.78
CA PHE A 75 1.09 1.62 -12.86
C PHE A 75 -0.16 2.32 -12.32
N LEU A 76 -0.03 3.01 -11.17
CA LEU A 76 -1.11 3.81 -10.57
C LEU A 76 -1.55 4.93 -11.53
N ALA A 77 -0.64 5.57 -12.25
CA ALA A 77 -0.97 6.62 -13.21
C ALA A 77 -1.83 6.14 -14.39
N LEU A 78 -1.83 4.85 -14.74
CA LEU A 78 -2.64 4.29 -15.84
C LEU A 78 -4.14 4.27 -15.53
N GLY A 79 -4.52 4.30 -14.24
CA GLY A 79 -5.92 4.36 -13.82
C GLY A 79 -6.69 3.04 -13.93
N ARG A 80 -7.94 3.11 -13.45
CA ARG A 80 -8.82 1.96 -13.20
C ARG A 80 -8.99 0.99 -14.37
N PRO A 81 -9.13 1.43 -15.65
CA PRO A 81 -9.25 0.49 -16.76
C PRO A 81 -8.04 -0.46 -16.89
N ALA A 82 -6.82 0.08 -16.78
CA ALA A 82 -5.60 -0.71 -16.82
C ALA A 82 -5.47 -1.63 -15.61
N TRP A 83 -5.75 -1.13 -14.40
CA TRP A 83 -5.68 -1.95 -13.19
C TRP A 83 -6.61 -3.17 -13.23
N ARG A 84 -7.83 -2.96 -13.73
CA ARG A 84 -8.81 -4.05 -13.90
C ARG A 84 -8.31 -5.08 -14.91
N LYS A 85 -7.78 -4.63 -16.04
CA LYS A 85 -7.27 -5.52 -17.07
C LYS A 85 -6.05 -6.33 -16.63
N VAL A 86 -5.10 -5.71 -15.92
CA VAL A 86 -3.99 -6.43 -15.29
C VAL A 86 -4.51 -7.47 -14.31
N ARG A 87 -5.44 -7.09 -13.42
CA ARG A 87 -6.05 -8.02 -12.48
C ARG A 87 -6.75 -9.20 -13.18
N GLU A 88 -7.50 -8.95 -14.25
CA GLU A 88 -8.16 -9.99 -15.05
C GLU A 88 -7.14 -10.97 -15.65
N ILE A 89 -6.03 -10.45 -16.20
CA ILE A 89 -4.93 -11.27 -16.72
C ILE A 89 -4.31 -12.11 -15.60
N LEU A 90 -4.03 -11.53 -14.44
CA LEU A 90 -3.44 -12.25 -13.31
C LEU A 90 -4.37 -13.33 -12.78
N GLN A 91 -5.67 -13.04 -12.64
CA GLN A 91 -6.67 -14.02 -12.24
C GLN A 91 -6.77 -15.17 -13.24
N HIS A 92 -6.69 -14.89 -14.54
CA HIS A 92 -6.66 -15.91 -15.57
C HIS A 92 -5.38 -16.74 -15.47
N LEU A 93 -4.20 -16.11 -15.48
CA LEU A 93 -2.91 -16.81 -15.42
C LEU A 93 -2.79 -17.70 -14.18
N LEU A 94 -3.26 -17.23 -13.03
CA LEU A 94 -3.20 -17.96 -11.75
C LEU A 94 -4.30 -19.00 -11.57
N ALA A 95 -5.31 -19.05 -12.43
CA ALA A 95 -6.45 -19.96 -12.26
C ALA A 95 -6.04 -21.43 -12.37
N ALA A 96 -6.65 -22.29 -11.55
CA ALA A 96 -6.37 -23.72 -11.50
C ALA A 96 -6.50 -24.41 -12.88
N GLU A 97 -7.44 -23.95 -13.70
CA GLU A 97 -7.77 -24.50 -15.02
C GLU A 97 -6.97 -23.87 -16.18
N THR A 98 -6.10 -22.90 -15.91
CA THR A 98 -5.34 -22.19 -16.95
C THR A 98 -3.91 -22.72 -17.05
N ALA A 99 -3.62 -23.40 -18.16
CA ALA A 99 -2.33 -24.03 -18.42
C ALA A 99 -1.18 -23.02 -18.65
N THR A 100 -1.47 -21.82 -19.15
CA THR A 100 -0.48 -20.86 -19.68
C THR A 100 0.73 -20.64 -18.76
N LEU A 101 0.49 -20.32 -17.48
CA LEU A 101 1.58 -20.18 -16.49
C LEU A 101 1.76 -21.45 -15.65
N ARG A 102 0.69 -22.22 -15.43
CA ARG A 102 0.69 -23.43 -14.60
C ARG A 102 1.65 -24.50 -15.14
N ASP A 103 1.63 -24.72 -16.46
CA ASP A 103 2.30 -25.84 -17.13
C ASP A 103 3.63 -25.42 -17.80
N ASP A 104 3.92 -24.13 -17.88
CA ASP A 104 5.25 -23.64 -18.27
C ASP A 104 6.21 -23.71 -17.07
N ALA A 105 6.83 -24.88 -16.88
CA ALA A 105 7.74 -25.12 -15.78
C ALA A 105 8.93 -24.14 -15.74
N ALA A 106 9.43 -23.70 -16.90
CA ALA A 106 10.59 -22.82 -17.00
C ALA A 106 10.25 -21.37 -16.62
N LEU A 107 9.09 -20.87 -17.07
CA LEU A 107 8.59 -19.57 -16.65
C LEU A 107 8.19 -19.60 -15.16
N ARG A 108 7.45 -20.61 -14.73
CA ARG A 108 6.96 -20.73 -13.35
C ARG A 108 8.09 -20.77 -12.33
N ALA A 109 9.18 -21.48 -12.62
CA ALA A 109 10.35 -21.54 -11.72
C ALA A 109 11.03 -20.19 -11.51
N ARG A 110 10.86 -19.23 -12.44
CA ARG A 110 11.44 -17.89 -12.37
C ARG A 110 10.44 -16.83 -11.91
N ALA A 111 9.15 -17.04 -12.18
CA ALA A 111 8.09 -16.06 -11.95
C ALA A 111 7.66 -15.93 -10.49
N PHE A 112 7.95 -16.94 -9.66
CA PHE A 112 7.55 -16.95 -8.25
C PHE A 112 8.76 -16.87 -7.33
N HIS A 113 8.65 -15.99 -6.34
CA HIS A 113 9.58 -15.90 -5.22
C HIS A 113 8.85 -16.26 -3.92
N ALA A 114 9.50 -16.99 -3.01
CA ALA A 114 8.97 -17.14 -1.66
C ALA A 114 8.96 -15.79 -0.94
N GLN A 115 7.87 -15.46 -0.24
CA GLN A 115 7.77 -14.20 0.52
C GLN A 115 8.87 -14.08 1.58
N SER A 116 9.33 -15.20 2.13
CA SER A 116 10.43 -15.26 3.11
C SER A 116 11.81 -14.96 2.51
N GLU A 117 11.94 -14.94 1.17
CA GLU A 117 13.22 -14.78 0.46
C GLU A 117 13.31 -13.43 -0.27
N VAL A 118 12.36 -12.53 -0.03
CA VAL A 118 12.34 -11.19 -0.63
C VAL A 118 12.27 -10.11 0.44
N THR A 119 12.80 -8.93 0.10
CA THR A 119 12.67 -7.74 0.94
C THR A 119 11.61 -6.81 0.35
N MET A 120 10.53 -6.58 1.09
CA MET A 120 9.50 -5.60 0.71
C MET A 120 10.05 -4.17 0.79
N GLN A 121 9.65 -3.33 -0.16
CA GLN A 121 9.98 -1.90 -0.22
C GLN A 121 8.71 -1.06 -0.05
N LEU A 122 8.86 0.26 0.07
CA LEU A 122 7.71 1.15 -0.05
C LEU A 122 7.04 0.94 -1.43
N PRO A 123 5.71 0.77 -1.48
CA PRO A 123 5.02 0.44 -2.72
C PRO A 123 4.99 1.60 -3.72
N ALA A 124 5.16 2.84 -3.27
CA ALA A 124 5.15 4.03 -4.11
C ALA A 124 6.15 5.08 -3.61
N ARG A 125 6.62 5.93 -4.52
CA ARG A 125 7.27 7.20 -4.19
C ARG A 125 6.18 8.20 -3.80
N ILE A 126 6.16 8.56 -2.53
CA ILE A 126 5.13 9.44 -1.97
C ILE A 126 5.57 10.88 -2.17
N GLY A 127 4.87 11.61 -3.04
CA GLY A 127 5.08 13.05 -3.24
C GLY A 127 4.54 13.82 -2.04
N ASP A 128 3.23 13.72 -1.83
CA ASP A 128 2.51 14.34 -0.72
C ASP A 128 1.78 13.28 0.11
N TYR A 129 1.68 13.54 1.41
CA TYR A 129 0.90 12.76 2.36
C TYR A 129 -0.05 13.70 3.10
N THR A 130 -1.32 13.32 3.14
CA THR A 130 -2.37 14.04 3.85
C THR A 130 -2.99 13.10 4.85
N ASP A 131 -3.06 13.53 6.10
CA ASP A 131 -3.73 12.79 7.17
C ASP A 131 -5.08 13.44 7.49
N PHE A 132 -6.11 12.61 7.63
CA PHE A 132 -7.49 13.02 7.83
C PHE A 132 -7.96 12.68 9.23
N TYR A 133 -8.80 13.55 9.80
CA TYR A 133 -9.33 13.39 11.15
C TYR A 133 -10.79 12.87 11.15
N SER A 134 -11.05 11.81 10.38
CA SER A 134 -12.41 11.41 9.97
C SER A 134 -13.14 10.43 10.89
N SER A 135 -12.53 9.99 11.99
CA SER A 135 -13.18 9.08 12.96
C SER A 135 -13.94 9.88 14.02
N TYR A 136 -15.27 9.77 14.03
CA TYR A 136 -16.13 10.46 15.01
C TYR A 136 -15.73 10.15 16.44
N HIS A 137 -15.57 8.85 16.77
CA HIS A 137 -15.27 8.44 18.13
C HIS A 137 -13.86 8.88 18.57
N HIS A 138 -12.90 8.83 17.66
CA HIS A 138 -11.57 9.36 17.93
C HIS A 138 -11.64 10.88 18.22
N ALA A 139 -12.30 11.64 17.33
CA ALA A 139 -12.48 13.08 17.49
C ALA A 139 -13.22 13.47 18.78
N PHE A 140 -14.28 12.73 19.11
CA PHE A 140 -15.08 12.92 20.31
C PHE A 140 -14.28 12.61 21.58
N ASN A 141 -13.52 11.51 21.60
CA ASN A 141 -12.72 11.11 22.75
C ASN A 141 -11.62 12.13 23.04
N VAL A 142 -10.86 12.54 22.00
CA VAL A 142 -9.85 13.60 22.12
C VAL A 142 -10.49 14.90 22.58
N GLY A 143 -11.58 15.31 21.94
CA GLY A 143 -12.32 16.52 22.31
C GLY A 143 -12.79 16.52 23.77
N THR A 144 -13.27 15.37 24.25
CA THR A 144 -13.72 15.19 25.63
C THR A 144 -12.60 15.39 26.63
N MET A 145 -11.41 14.86 26.37
CA MET A 145 -10.24 15.05 27.24
C MET A 145 -9.83 16.53 27.37
N PHE A 146 -10.03 17.33 26.33
CA PHE A 146 -9.65 18.76 26.32
C PHE A 146 -10.75 19.72 26.76
N ARG A 147 -12.02 19.43 26.44
CA ARG A 147 -13.14 20.39 26.54
C ARG A 147 -14.38 19.83 27.24
N GLY A 148 -14.32 18.58 27.69
CA GLY A 148 -15.50 17.85 28.18
C GLY A 148 -16.41 17.35 27.05
N PRO A 149 -17.33 16.43 27.36
CA PRO A 149 -18.12 15.72 26.34
C PRO A 149 -19.11 16.63 25.61
N GLU A 150 -19.64 17.66 26.27
CA GLU A 150 -20.62 18.59 25.70
C GLU A 150 -20.04 19.44 24.55
N ASN A 151 -18.73 19.76 24.63
CA ASN A 151 -18.02 20.59 23.67
C ASN A 151 -16.92 19.80 22.93
N ALA A 152 -17.08 18.48 22.83
CA ALA A 152 -16.04 17.59 22.32
C ALA A 152 -15.71 17.87 20.85
N LEU A 153 -16.71 18.01 19.97
CA LEU A 153 -16.48 18.27 18.55
C LEU A 153 -16.46 19.77 18.26
N MET A 154 -15.44 20.21 17.54
CA MET A 154 -15.40 21.58 17.00
C MET A 154 -16.48 21.75 15.92
N PRO A 155 -17.04 22.97 15.74
CA PRO A 155 -18.17 23.19 14.83
C PRO A 155 -17.92 22.72 13.40
N ASN A 156 -16.71 22.91 12.86
CA ASN A 156 -16.32 22.56 11.50
C ASN A 156 -16.24 21.05 11.22
N TRP A 157 -16.02 20.21 12.23
CA TRP A 157 -15.74 18.78 12.06
C TRP A 157 -16.86 18.03 11.32
N LYS A 158 -18.11 18.44 11.52
CA LYS A 158 -19.28 17.83 10.85
C LYS A 158 -19.53 18.33 9.43
N TRP A 159 -18.84 19.40 9.00
CA TRP A 159 -19.10 20.07 7.72
C TRP A 159 -18.03 19.84 6.68
N LEU A 160 -16.82 19.46 7.09
CA LEU A 160 -15.73 19.13 6.19
C LEU A 160 -14.83 18.05 6.81
N PRO A 161 -14.25 17.15 6.00
CA PRO A 161 -13.29 16.18 6.47
C PRO A 161 -11.97 16.91 6.77
N ILE A 162 -11.79 17.32 8.03
CA ILE A 162 -10.61 18.06 8.48
C ILE A 162 -9.37 17.20 8.21
N ALA A 163 -8.34 17.83 7.65
CA ALA A 163 -7.09 17.17 7.30
C ALA A 163 -5.93 18.15 7.39
N TYR A 164 -4.72 17.61 7.41
CA TYR A 164 -3.48 18.37 7.38
C TYR A 164 -2.43 17.66 6.53
N HIS A 165 -1.43 18.42 6.04
CA HIS A 165 -0.30 17.85 5.33
C HIS A 165 0.65 17.17 6.33
N GLY A 166 0.83 15.87 6.16
CA GLY A 166 1.81 15.09 6.90
C GLY A 166 3.20 15.16 6.28
N ARG A 167 4.15 14.38 6.82
CA ARG A 167 5.54 14.36 6.34
C ARG A 167 5.85 13.11 5.51
N ALA A 168 5.86 13.26 4.18
CA ALA A 168 6.12 12.15 3.26
C ALA A 168 7.50 11.48 3.48
N SER A 169 8.54 12.25 3.79
CA SER A 169 9.92 11.74 3.93
C SER A 169 10.14 10.76 5.09
N SER A 170 9.20 10.68 6.04
CA SER A 170 9.28 9.80 7.22
C SER A 170 8.30 8.64 7.17
N ILE A 171 7.61 8.44 6.05
CA ILE A 171 6.82 7.23 5.83
C ILE A 171 7.79 6.09 5.53
N VAL A 172 7.72 5.02 6.31
CA VAL A 172 8.63 3.87 6.25
C VAL A 172 7.81 2.59 6.07
N PRO A 173 8.38 1.56 5.43
CA PRO A 173 7.70 0.27 5.31
C PRO A 173 7.56 -0.40 6.70
N SER A 174 6.65 -1.37 6.78
CA SER A 174 6.47 -2.19 7.99
C SER A 174 7.78 -2.86 8.41
N GLY A 175 8.02 -2.95 9.72
CA GLY A 175 9.24 -3.52 10.31
C GLY A 175 10.40 -2.53 10.49
N ALA A 176 10.30 -1.30 9.97
CA ALA A 176 11.30 -0.27 10.24
C ALA A 176 11.28 0.15 11.72
N GLU A 177 12.46 0.30 12.32
CA GLU A 177 12.57 0.77 13.71
C GLU A 177 12.23 2.26 13.83
N VAL A 178 11.37 2.60 14.80
CA VAL A 178 11.02 3.99 15.12
C VAL A 178 11.74 4.42 16.40
N ARG A 179 12.69 5.36 16.28
CA ARG A 179 13.42 5.90 17.42
C ARG A 179 12.54 6.88 18.20
N ARG A 180 12.49 6.72 19.53
CA ARG A 180 11.82 7.68 20.43
C ARG A 180 12.32 9.12 20.16
N PRO A 181 11.44 10.05 19.78
CA PRO A 181 11.86 11.39 19.42
C PRO A 181 12.29 12.18 20.66
N HIS A 182 13.24 13.08 20.45
CA HIS A 182 13.61 14.12 21.41
C HIS A 182 13.12 15.46 20.87
N GLY A 183 12.68 16.33 21.76
CA GLY A 183 12.13 17.61 21.38
C GLY A 183 11.81 18.48 22.59
N GLN A 184 11.15 19.60 22.34
CA GLN A 184 10.66 20.45 23.42
C GLN A 184 9.39 19.85 24.04
N ILE A 185 9.36 19.74 25.36
CA ILE A 185 8.17 19.41 26.15
C ILE A 185 7.94 20.48 27.21
N LYS A 186 6.68 20.70 27.60
CA LYS A 186 6.31 21.62 28.67
C LYS A 186 5.57 20.86 29.78
N PRO A 187 6.28 20.30 30.77
CA PRO A 187 5.65 19.69 31.95
C PRO A 187 4.79 20.73 32.71
N PRO A 188 3.76 20.29 33.45
CA PRO A 188 2.88 21.18 34.20
C PRO A 188 3.64 22.15 35.12
N ASP A 189 4.62 21.62 35.85
CA ASP A 189 5.36 22.37 36.89
C ASP A 189 6.60 23.12 36.37
N ALA A 190 6.96 22.96 35.10
CA ALA A 190 8.13 23.63 34.53
C ALA A 190 7.81 25.10 34.22
N GLU A 191 8.68 26.06 34.53
CA GLU A 191 8.45 27.46 34.17
C GLU A 191 8.55 27.71 32.65
N ALA A 192 9.48 27.02 31.97
CA ALA A 192 9.70 27.09 30.53
C ALA A 192 9.77 25.68 29.89
N PRO A 193 9.61 25.56 28.55
CA PRO A 193 9.82 24.28 27.86
C PRO A 193 11.25 23.76 28.05
N ILE A 194 11.40 22.44 28.11
CA ILE A 194 12.68 21.76 28.23
C ILE A 194 12.91 20.84 27.04
N PHE A 195 14.17 20.62 26.67
CA PHE A 195 14.54 19.60 25.69
C PHE A 195 14.68 18.24 26.38
N SER A 196 13.93 17.24 25.93
CA SER A 196 13.91 15.89 26.52
C SER A 196 13.43 14.86 25.50
N ALA A 197 13.68 13.57 25.77
CA ALA A 197 12.94 12.49 25.12
C ALA A 197 11.43 12.65 25.39
N SER A 198 10.60 12.28 24.41
CA SER A 198 9.14 12.27 24.58
C SER A 198 8.72 11.34 25.71
N ARG A 199 7.84 11.83 26.58
CA ARG A 199 7.25 11.10 27.72
C ARG A 199 5.87 10.49 27.42
N ALA A 200 5.31 10.80 26.26
CA ALA A 200 4.02 10.31 25.79
C ALA A 200 4.17 9.92 24.31
N LEU A 201 4.89 8.82 24.06
CA LEU A 201 4.95 8.22 22.73
C LEU A 201 3.71 7.33 22.59
N ASP A 202 2.98 7.49 21.49
CA ASP A 202 1.73 6.80 21.22
C ASP A 202 1.70 6.25 19.80
N PHE A 203 0.65 5.51 19.46
CA PHE A 203 0.36 5.06 18.10
C PHE A 203 -1.05 5.48 17.67
N GLU A 204 -1.23 5.67 16.37
CA GLU A 204 -2.54 5.91 15.75
C GLU A 204 -2.80 4.78 14.75
N LEU A 205 -3.95 4.09 14.91
CA LEU A 205 -4.38 3.05 13.98
C LEU A 205 -5.17 3.69 12.84
N GLU A 206 -4.63 3.61 11.64
CA GLU A 206 -5.18 4.25 10.45
C GLU A 206 -5.21 3.31 9.24
N ALA A 207 -5.91 3.77 8.19
CA ALA A 207 -5.81 3.21 6.86
C ALA A 207 -5.61 4.35 5.85
N ALA A 208 -4.78 4.10 4.84
CA ALA A 208 -4.50 5.05 3.78
C ALA A 208 -4.83 4.46 2.42
N PHE A 209 -5.02 5.33 1.43
CA PHE A 209 -5.19 4.95 0.03
C PHE A 209 -4.19 5.71 -0.85
N PHE A 210 -3.69 5.05 -1.89
CA PHE A 210 -2.88 5.72 -2.91
C PHE A 210 -3.79 6.35 -3.96
N VAL A 211 -3.43 7.56 -4.38
CA VAL A 211 -4.06 8.23 -5.52
C VAL A 211 -3.57 7.57 -6.82
N GLY A 212 -4.50 7.36 -7.75
CA GLY A 212 -4.22 6.88 -9.10
C GLY A 212 -3.86 8.03 -10.06
N PRO A 213 -4.65 8.24 -11.14
CA PRO A 213 -4.47 9.39 -12.02
C PRO A 213 -4.60 10.72 -11.27
N PRO A 214 -3.77 11.74 -11.58
CA PRO A 214 -3.84 13.04 -10.96
C PRO A 214 -4.95 13.91 -11.57
N ASN A 215 -5.34 14.97 -10.87
CA ASN A 215 -6.04 16.12 -11.43
C ASN A 215 -5.06 17.27 -11.70
N LYS A 216 -5.43 18.21 -12.58
CA LYS A 216 -4.59 19.39 -12.84
C LYS A 216 -4.75 20.43 -11.74
N LEU A 217 -3.73 21.26 -11.54
CA LEU A 217 -3.81 22.40 -10.63
C LEU A 217 -4.95 23.33 -11.05
N GLY A 218 -5.87 23.61 -10.12
CA GLY A 218 -7.05 24.44 -10.37
C GLY A 218 -8.26 23.69 -10.94
N GLU A 219 -8.16 22.38 -11.19
CA GLU A 219 -9.27 21.55 -11.66
C GLU A 219 -9.68 20.57 -10.53
N PRO A 220 -10.86 20.76 -9.88
CA PRO A 220 -11.37 19.84 -8.87
C PRO A 220 -11.62 18.42 -9.42
N VAL A 221 -11.56 17.43 -8.53
CA VAL A 221 -11.91 16.01 -8.82
C VAL A 221 -13.42 15.83 -8.87
#